data_AF-A0A0L8V579-F1
#
_entry.id   AF-A0A0L8V579-F1
#
_cell.length_a   1.000
_cell.length_b   1.000
_cell.length_c   1.000
_cell.angle_alpha   90.00
_cell.angle_beta   90.00
_cell.angle_gamma   90.00
#
_symmetry.space_group_name_H-M   'P 1'
#
loop_
_entity.id
_entity.type
_entity.pdbx_description
1 polymer ?
#
loop_
_entity_poly.entity_id
_entity_poly.type
_entity_poly.pdbx_seq_one_letter_code
_entity_poly.pdbx_strand_id
1 'polypeptide(L)'
;MRKTSYLLVIAAIMLLYGCNNEADEVLPEEDPIQEEEDCTPQFPDMDVTYNNYVKGIMDQYCISCHHAGNSTGPGDFSNYNGLLTYAEGSSFYARVIQDGADMPQGMAPLPKAIRDSLDVWIQNCAPLN
;
A
#
# COMPACT_ATOMS: atom_id res chain seq x y z
N MET A 1 6.97 -41.25 49.63
CA MET A 1 8.05 -41.53 48.66
C MET A 1 7.52 -41.94 47.27
N ARG A 2 6.51 -42.82 47.14
CA ARG A 2 5.96 -43.19 45.80
C ARG A 2 5.37 -42.02 45.00
N LYS A 3 4.56 -41.14 45.62
CA LYS A 3 3.87 -40.02 44.93
C LYS A 3 4.83 -38.92 44.44
N THR A 4 5.90 -38.64 45.18
CA THR A 4 6.95 -37.69 44.80
C THR A 4 7.83 -38.23 43.68
N SER A 5 8.07 -39.55 43.63
CA SER A 5 8.73 -40.19 42.48
C SER A 5 7.88 -40.13 41.21
N TYR A 6 6.55 -40.30 41.29
CA TYR A 6 5.69 -40.16 40.10
C TYR A 6 5.68 -38.71 39.56
N LEU A 7 5.72 -37.71 40.43
CA LEU A 7 5.81 -36.29 40.02
C LEU A 7 7.14 -35.98 39.30
N LEU A 8 8.26 -36.55 39.76
CA LEU A 8 9.56 -36.39 39.11
C LEU A 8 9.62 -37.11 37.75
N VAL A 9 8.97 -38.26 37.63
CA VAL A 9 8.89 -39.00 36.34
C VAL A 9 8.02 -38.28 35.32
N ILE A 10 6.88 -37.70 35.74
CA ILE A 10 6.01 -36.94 34.83
C ILE A 10 6.68 -35.63 34.36
N ALA A 11 7.42 -34.95 35.24
CA ALA A 11 8.19 -33.75 34.87
C ALA A 11 9.33 -34.08 33.89
N ALA A 12 9.99 -35.23 34.04
CA ALA A 12 11.03 -35.68 33.12
C ALA A 12 10.49 -36.05 31.73
N ILE A 13 9.25 -36.55 31.63
CA ILE A 13 8.62 -36.90 30.35
C ILE A 13 8.24 -35.64 29.55
N MET A 14 7.81 -34.55 30.21
CA MET A 14 7.50 -33.29 29.50
C MET A 14 8.73 -32.63 28.86
N LEU A 15 9.93 -32.84 29.43
CA LEU A 15 11.18 -32.33 28.86
C LEU A 15 11.63 -33.09 27.60
N LEU A 16 11.07 -34.28 27.34
CA LEU A 16 11.38 -35.09 26.15
C LEU A 16 10.43 -34.84 24.97
N TYR A 17 9.35 -34.09 25.17
CA TYR A 17 8.38 -33.69 24.14
C TYR A 17 8.54 -32.23 23.70
N GLY A 18 9.76 -31.68 23.79
CA GLY A 18 10.08 -30.43 23.11
C GLY A 18 9.96 -30.64 21.60
N CYS A 19 8.90 -30.10 20.98
CA CYS A 19 8.82 -30.01 19.53
C CYS A 19 10.01 -29.18 19.04
N ASN A 20 10.94 -29.82 18.34
CA ASN A 20 11.87 -29.09 17.48
C ASN A 20 11.01 -28.51 16.35
N ASN A 21 10.77 -27.20 16.37
CA ASN A 21 10.35 -26.49 15.17
C ASN A 21 11.63 -26.32 14.34
N GLU A 22 12.00 -27.36 13.60
CA GLU A 22 12.84 -27.18 12.43
C GLU A 22 11.98 -26.47 11.39
N ALA A 23 12.17 -25.16 11.27
CA ALA A 23 11.79 -24.50 10.03
C ALA A 23 12.71 -25.11 8.98
N ASP A 24 12.16 -25.83 8.01
CA ASP A 24 12.92 -26.20 6.81
C ASP A 24 13.58 -24.93 6.31
N GLU A 25 14.91 -24.92 6.29
CA GLU A 25 15.66 -23.93 5.55
C GLU A 25 15.41 -24.27 4.08
N VAL A 26 14.34 -23.68 3.54
CA VAL A 26 14.15 -23.55 2.10
C VAL A 26 15.38 -22.78 1.64
N LEU A 27 16.38 -23.52 1.15
CA LEU A 27 17.39 -23.02 0.23
C LEU A 27 16.64 -22.10 -0.73
N PRO A 28 17.09 -20.85 -0.96
CA PRO A 28 16.46 -20.02 -1.96
C PRO A 28 16.51 -20.79 -3.27
N GLU A 29 15.37 -21.38 -3.63
CA GLU A 29 15.11 -21.81 -4.99
C GLU A 29 15.42 -20.58 -5.83
N GLU A 30 16.30 -20.75 -6.81
CA GLU A 30 16.67 -19.71 -7.76
C GLU A 30 15.39 -18.97 -8.16
N ASP A 31 15.32 -17.67 -7.83
CA ASP A 31 14.14 -16.82 -7.95
C ASP A 31 13.25 -17.30 -9.10
N PRO A 32 12.01 -17.78 -8.84
CA PRO A 32 11.05 -17.81 -9.93
C PRO A 32 10.96 -16.35 -10.36
N ILE A 33 11.30 -16.09 -11.63
CA ILE A 33 11.17 -14.79 -12.29
C ILE A 33 9.94 -14.13 -11.68
N GLN A 34 10.15 -13.10 -10.84
CA GLN A 34 9.04 -12.34 -10.30
C GLN A 34 8.37 -11.77 -11.54
N GLU A 35 7.26 -12.38 -11.96
CA GLU A 35 6.41 -11.82 -12.99
C GLU A 35 6.10 -10.42 -12.50
N GLU A 36 6.67 -9.41 -13.16
CA GLU A 36 6.25 -8.04 -12.97
C GLU A 36 4.74 -8.07 -13.14
N GLU A 37 3.98 -7.84 -12.06
CA GLU A 37 2.53 -7.86 -12.12
C GLU A 37 2.13 -6.76 -13.13
N ASP A 38 1.87 -7.20 -14.35
CA ASP A 38 1.46 -6.32 -15.43
C ASP A 38 0.09 -5.77 -15.06
N CYS A 39 0.06 -4.46 -14.78
CA CYS A 39 -1.18 -3.81 -14.40
C CYS A 39 -2.19 -3.95 -15.56
N THR A 40 -3.33 -4.57 -15.27
CA THR A 40 -4.44 -4.68 -16.22
C THR A 40 -5.51 -3.63 -15.89
N PRO A 41 -5.84 -2.70 -16.81
CA PRO A 41 -6.86 -1.69 -16.56
C PRO A 41 -8.21 -2.29 -16.21
N GLN A 42 -8.78 -1.89 -15.07
CA GLN A 42 -10.07 -2.41 -14.60
C GLN A 42 -11.29 -1.75 -15.27
N PHE A 43 -11.12 -0.52 -15.76
CA PHE A 43 -12.17 0.29 -16.37
C PHE A 43 -11.70 0.94 -17.69
N PRO A 44 -11.31 0.15 -18.70
CA PRO A 44 -10.65 0.64 -19.91
C PRO A 44 -11.48 1.65 -20.74
N ASP A 45 -12.81 1.67 -20.57
CA ASP A 45 -13.70 2.59 -21.28
C ASP A 45 -13.83 3.97 -20.59
N MET A 46 -13.29 4.13 -19.38
CA MET A 46 -13.29 5.42 -18.67
C MET A 46 -12.06 6.24 -19.04
N ASP A 47 -12.29 7.37 -19.71
CA ASP A 47 -11.26 8.36 -20.08
C ASP A 47 -10.88 9.24 -18.87
N VAL A 48 -10.26 8.62 -17.87
CA VAL A 48 -9.67 9.31 -16.73
C VAL A 48 -8.15 9.13 -16.79
N THR A 49 -7.47 10.12 -17.33
CA THR A 49 -6.01 10.12 -17.49
C THR A 49 -5.38 11.30 -16.78
N TYR A 50 -4.06 11.27 -16.62
CA TYR A 50 -3.36 12.33 -15.90
C TYR A 50 -3.60 13.70 -16.55
N ASN A 51 -3.40 13.79 -17.87
CA ASN A 51 -3.52 15.04 -18.60
C ASN A 51 -4.98 15.49 -18.78
N ASN A 52 -5.93 14.56 -18.86
CA ASN A 52 -7.35 14.89 -19.08
C ASN A 52 -8.07 15.33 -17.79
N TYR A 53 -7.75 14.70 -16.64
CA TYR A 53 -8.51 14.91 -15.40
C TYR A 53 -7.62 15.12 -14.17
N VAL A 54 -6.71 14.19 -13.87
CA VAL A 54 -6.04 14.13 -12.56
C VAL A 54 -5.16 15.35 -12.30
N LYS A 55 -4.47 15.86 -13.33
CA LYS A 55 -3.64 17.06 -13.20
C LYS A 55 -4.44 18.24 -12.68
N GLY A 56 -5.67 18.45 -13.17
CA GLY A 56 -6.54 19.53 -12.71
C GLY A 56 -6.90 19.40 -11.22
N ILE A 57 -7.10 18.16 -10.75
CA ILE A 57 -7.33 17.89 -9.32
C ILE A 57 -6.07 18.17 -8.50
N MET A 58 -4.89 17.76 -8.96
CA MET A 58 -3.64 18.03 -8.24
C MET A 58 -3.36 19.53 -8.16
N ASP A 59 -3.55 20.25 -9.27
CA ASP A 59 -3.40 21.70 -9.35
C ASP A 59 -4.33 22.43 -8.38
N GLN A 60 -5.57 21.95 -8.24
CA GLN A 60 -6.58 22.61 -7.42
C GLN A 60 -6.45 22.30 -5.92
N TYR A 61 -6.11 21.06 -5.55
CA TYR A 61 -6.25 20.59 -4.17
C TYR A 61 -4.95 20.18 -3.48
N CYS A 62 -3.87 19.96 -4.22
CA CYS A 62 -2.69 19.25 -3.69
C CYS A 62 -1.40 20.08 -3.74
N ILE A 63 -1.15 20.77 -4.86
CA ILE A 63 0.15 21.41 -5.12
C ILE A 63 0.47 22.56 -4.15
N SER A 64 -0.52 23.17 -3.49
CA SER A 64 -0.25 24.21 -2.47
C SER A 64 0.63 23.70 -1.32
N CYS A 65 0.58 22.39 -1.03
CA CYS A 65 1.40 21.76 0.01
C CYS A 65 2.40 20.72 -0.54
N HIS A 66 2.15 20.15 -1.72
CA HIS A 66 2.92 19.06 -2.32
C HIS A 66 3.51 19.46 -3.68
N HIS A 67 4.68 20.10 -3.67
CA HIS A 67 5.32 20.65 -4.85
C HIS A 67 6.84 20.50 -4.79
N ALA A 68 7.55 20.76 -5.89
CA ALA A 68 9.00 20.76 -5.90
C ALA A 68 9.60 21.78 -4.91
N GLY A 69 10.70 21.42 -4.25
CA GLY A 69 11.48 22.32 -3.39
C GLY A 69 10.96 22.38 -1.96
N ASN A 70 10.74 23.59 -1.43
CA ASN A 70 10.39 23.83 -0.02
C ASN A 70 8.89 23.62 0.24
N SER A 71 8.38 22.44 -0.07
CA SER A 71 6.99 22.04 0.19
C SER A 71 6.75 21.78 1.67
N THR A 72 5.49 21.90 2.10
CA THR A 72 5.10 21.59 3.49
C THR A 72 4.84 20.09 3.68
N GLY A 73 4.31 19.43 2.64
CA GLY A 73 4.07 17.99 2.60
C GLY A 73 5.13 17.25 1.77
N PRO A 74 5.31 15.94 2.01
CA PRO A 74 6.22 15.12 1.22
C PRO A 74 5.69 14.90 -0.20
N GLY A 75 6.60 14.73 -1.16
CA GLY A 75 6.26 14.46 -2.55
C GLY A 75 5.97 15.71 -3.38
N ASP A 76 6.17 15.58 -4.68
CA ASP A 76 5.93 16.63 -5.66
C ASP A 76 4.79 16.19 -6.58
N PHE A 77 3.60 16.72 -6.36
CA PHE A 77 2.41 16.39 -7.16
C PHE A 77 2.21 17.37 -8.32
N SER A 78 3.21 18.21 -8.62
CA SER A 78 3.17 19.14 -9.76
C SER A 78 3.46 18.48 -11.11
N ASN A 79 3.89 17.22 -11.09
CA ASN A 79 4.16 16.44 -12.29
C ASN A 79 3.74 14.97 -12.11
N TYR A 80 3.56 14.30 -13.25
CA TYR A 80 3.08 12.91 -13.31
C TYR A 80 3.96 11.94 -12.53
N ASN A 81 5.29 11.95 -12.76
CA ASN A 81 6.20 11.00 -12.12
C ASN A 81 6.22 11.13 -10.59
N GLY A 82 6.18 12.36 -10.10
CA GLY A 82 6.15 12.64 -8.67
C GLY A 82 4.84 12.20 -8.01
N LEU A 83 3.70 12.30 -8.70
CA LEU A 83 2.44 11.71 -8.24
C LEU A 83 2.44 10.18 -8.32
N LEU A 84 2.89 9.63 -9.46
CA LEU A 84 2.88 8.19 -9.76
C LEU A 84 3.60 7.38 -8.68
N THR A 85 4.75 7.88 -8.21
CA THR A 85 5.52 7.27 -7.10
C THR A 85 4.68 7.01 -5.84
N TYR A 86 3.66 7.84 -5.57
CA TYR A 86 2.77 7.68 -4.41
C TYR A 86 1.50 6.92 -4.75
N ALA A 87 1.05 6.99 -6.01
CA ALA A 87 -0.15 6.33 -6.53
C ALA A 87 0.05 4.82 -6.71
N GLU A 88 1.24 4.38 -7.13
CA GLU A 88 1.61 2.95 -7.20
C GLU A 88 1.74 2.32 -5.80
N GLY A 89 1.98 3.14 -4.78
CA GLY A 89 1.95 2.72 -3.38
C GLY A 89 0.56 2.82 -2.74
N SER A 90 0.40 2.20 -1.56
CA SER A 90 -0.85 2.30 -0.79
C SER A 90 -1.08 3.67 -0.11
N SER A 91 -0.06 4.54 -0.11
CA SER A 91 -0.10 5.80 0.62
C SER A 91 -1.11 6.79 0.04
N PHE A 92 -1.14 6.98 -1.28
CA PHE A 92 -2.08 7.92 -1.89
C PHE A 92 -3.53 7.45 -1.65
N TYR A 93 -3.78 6.16 -1.83
CA TYR A 93 -5.09 5.56 -1.56
C TYR A 93 -5.54 5.80 -0.11
N ALA A 94 -4.68 5.49 0.85
CA ALA A 94 -5.01 5.59 2.27
C ALA A 94 -5.25 7.03 2.75
N ARG A 95 -4.57 8.01 2.14
CA ARG A 95 -4.64 9.41 2.59
C ARG A 95 -5.64 10.25 1.82
N VAL A 96 -5.94 9.89 0.57
CA VAL A 96 -6.78 10.69 -0.34
C VAL A 96 -8.07 9.98 -0.75
N ILE A 97 -8.04 8.67 -1.01
CA ILE A 97 -9.15 7.96 -1.67
C ILE A 97 -10.10 7.31 -0.68
N GLN A 98 -9.59 6.55 0.28
CA GLN A 98 -10.43 5.76 1.18
C GLN A 98 -11.38 6.61 2.02
N ASP A 99 -12.40 5.99 2.60
CA ASP A 99 -13.25 6.67 3.57
C ASP A 99 -12.46 6.99 4.85
N GLY A 100 -12.69 8.20 5.38
CA GLY A 100 -11.86 8.73 6.46
C GLY A 100 -10.48 9.23 6.01
N ALA A 101 -10.25 9.39 4.70
CA ALA A 101 -9.11 10.12 4.15
C ALA A 101 -8.90 11.45 4.89
N ASP A 102 -7.64 11.80 5.16
CA ASP A 102 -7.25 12.93 6.00
C ASP A 102 -6.46 14.00 5.23
N MET A 103 -6.42 13.89 3.91
CA MET A 103 -5.88 14.91 3.02
C MET A 103 -7.00 15.69 2.27
N PRO A 104 -6.86 17.02 2.17
CA PRO A 104 -5.79 17.86 2.72
C PRO A 104 -5.85 17.97 4.25
N GLN A 105 -4.68 18.03 4.89
CA GLN A 105 -4.56 18.03 6.35
C GLN A 105 -5.33 19.20 6.99
N GLY A 106 -6.16 18.89 7.99
CA GLY A 106 -6.96 19.87 8.72
C GLY A 106 -8.18 20.38 7.95
N MET A 107 -8.45 19.84 6.75
CA MET A 107 -9.60 20.16 5.93
C MET A 107 -10.55 18.95 5.86
N ALA A 108 -11.75 19.18 5.32
CA ALA A 108 -12.61 18.06 4.96
C ALA A 108 -11.98 17.24 3.81
N PRO A 109 -12.24 15.92 3.75
CA PRO A 109 -11.78 15.09 2.65
C PRO A 109 -12.33 15.60 1.31
N LEU A 110 -11.66 15.24 0.21
CA LEU A 110 -12.14 15.57 -1.14
C LEU A 110 -13.56 15.01 -1.35
N PRO A 111 -14.39 15.70 -2.16
CA PRO A 111 -15.69 15.18 -2.57
C PRO A 111 -15.57 13.74 -3.08
N LYS A 112 -16.51 12.87 -2.67
CA LYS A 112 -16.45 11.44 -3.00
C LYS A 112 -16.30 11.17 -4.51
N ALA A 113 -17.02 11.90 -5.36
CA ALA A 113 -16.90 11.74 -6.81
C ALA A 113 -15.48 12.01 -7.34
N ILE A 114 -14.73 12.94 -6.73
CA ILE A 114 -13.33 13.18 -7.12
C ILE A 114 -12.45 12.03 -6.66
N ARG A 115 -12.64 11.55 -5.43
CA ARG A 115 -11.90 10.39 -4.88
C ARG A 115 -12.13 9.15 -5.75
N ASP A 116 -13.37 8.91 -6.15
CA ASP A 116 -13.74 7.77 -7.01
C ASP A 116 -13.08 7.88 -8.39
N SER A 117 -13.03 9.07 -9.01
CA SER A 117 -12.31 9.26 -10.28
C SER A 117 -10.80 9.06 -10.15
N LEU A 118 -10.18 9.49 -9.04
CA LEU A 118 -8.76 9.25 -8.77
C LEU A 118 -8.47 7.75 -8.59
N ASP A 119 -9.38 7.02 -7.93
CA ASP A 119 -9.30 5.58 -7.76
C ASP A 119 -9.42 4.84 -9.11
N VAL A 120 -10.35 5.27 -9.96
CA VAL A 120 -10.47 4.76 -11.34
C VAL A 120 -9.16 4.96 -12.12
N TRP A 121 -8.53 6.13 -12.02
CA TRP A 121 -7.25 6.38 -12.68
C TRP A 121 -6.17 5.39 -12.22
N ILE A 122 -6.03 5.16 -10.91
CA ILE A 122 -5.07 4.18 -10.37
C ILE A 122 -5.40 2.76 -10.84
N GLN A 123 -6.66 2.35 -10.75
CA GLN A 123 -7.11 1.02 -11.20
C GLN A 123 -7.01 0.82 -12.72
N ASN A 124 -6.86 1.91 -13.48
CA ASN A 124 -6.57 1.89 -14.91
C ASN A 124 -5.07 1.95 -15.22
N CYS A 125 -4.21 1.67 -14.24
CA CYS A 125 -2.75 1.70 -14.39
C CYS A 125 -2.19 3.12 -14.55
N ALA A 126 -2.88 4.09 -13.95
CA ALA A 126 -2.48 5.49 -13.87
C ALA A 126 -2.07 6.10 -15.24
N PRO A 127 -2.88 5.98 -16.31
CA PRO A 127 -2.46 6.40 -17.65
C PRO A 127 -2.12 7.90 -17.71
N LEU A 128 -1.06 8.24 -18.45
CA LEU A 128 -0.64 9.63 -18.66
C LEU A 128 -1.62 10.39 -19.58
N ASN A 129 -2.05 9.75 -20.67
CA ASN A 129 -2.88 10.33 -21.73
C ASN A 129 -4.12 9.50 -22.00
#